data_AF-A0A4R8KYD2-F1
#
_entry.id   AF-A0A4R8KYD2-F1
#
_cell.length_a   1.000
_cell.length_b   1.000
_cell.length_c   1.000
_cell.angle_alpha   90.00
_cell.angle_beta   90.00
_cell.angle_gamma   90.00
#
_symmetry.space_group_name_H-M   'P 1'
#
loop_
_entity.id
_entity.type
_entity.pdbx_description
1 polymer ?
#
loop_
_entity_poly.entity_id
_entity_poly.type
_entity_poly.pdbx_seq_one_letter_code
_entity_poly.pdbx_strand_id
1 'polypeptide(L)'
;MTFILNLLAGAILLGHALCVLNRMTRRSNHLYRMFYVLLGVGAVAVLTGPLYGYTEPPPGEVLLNVGMAGVVVTSWLAKNRRTAP
;
A
#
# COMPACT_ATOMS: atom_id res chain seq x y z
N MET A 1 -2.66 6.17 -18.78
CA MET A 1 -2.62 7.11 -17.63
C MET A 1 -3.08 6.44 -16.33
N THR A 2 -4.23 5.75 -16.34
CA THR A 2 -4.75 4.96 -15.20
C THR A 2 -3.80 3.86 -14.71
N PHE A 3 -3.13 3.16 -15.63
CA PHE A 3 -2.13 2.14 -15.31
C PHE A 3 -0.93 2.67 -14.50
N ILE A 4 -0.36 3.80 -14.92
CA ILE A 4 0.77 4.44 -14.21
C ILE A 4 0.35 4.85 -12.81
N LEU A 5 -0.87 5.40 -12.66
CA LEU A 5 -1.41 5.74 -11.34
C LEU A 5 -1.58 4.50 -10.45
N ASN A 6 -2.01 3.37 -11.02
CA ASN A 6 -2.14 2.11 -10.29
C ASN A 6 -0.77 1.58 -9.82
N LEU A 7 0.25 1.64 -10.68
CA LEU A 7 1.62 1.25 -10.34
C LEU A 7 2.22 2.15 -9.24
N LEU A 8 2.02 3.47 -9.33
CA LEU A 8 2.46 4.40 -8.30
C LEU A 8 1.75 4.15 -6.97
N ALA A 9 0.43 3.92 -6.99
CA ALA A 9 -0.31 3.55 -5.80
C ALA A 9 0.20 2.25 -5.18
N GLY A 10 0.46 1.22 -6.02
CA GLY A 10 1.08 -0.04 -5.60
C GLY A 10 2.45 0.15 -4.96
N ALA A 11 3.33 0.97 -5.54
CA ALA A 11 4.66 1.26 -4.99
C ALA A 11 4.58 1.93 -3.61
N ILE A 12 3.67 2.91 -3.46
CA ILE A 12 3.43 3.60 -2.19
C ILE A 12 2.89 2.62 -1.14
N LEU A 13 1.91 1.79 -1.50
CA LEU A 13 1.33 0.79 -0.60
C LEU A 13 2.36 -0.25 -0.15
N LEU A 14 3.21 -0.72 -1.08
CA LEU A 14 4.28 -1.66 -0.76
C LEU A 14 5.30 -1.05 0.19
N GLY A 15 5.80 0.15 -0.15
CA GLY A 15 6.75 0.87 0.70
C GLY A 15 6.18 1.11 2.10
N HIS A 16 4.92 1.54 2.18
CA HIS A 16 4.18 1.71 3.43
C HIS A 16 4.11 0.41 4.23
N ALA A 17 3.66 -0.68 3.60
CA ALA A 17 3.50 -1.97 4.26
C ALA A 17 4.82 -2.52 4.79
N LEU A 18 5.89 -2.45 4.00
CA LEU A 18 7.23 -2.89 4.41
C LEU A 18 7.75 -2.06 5.59
N CYS A 19 7.60 -0.74 5.56
CA CYS A 19 8.03 0.12 6.67
C CYS A 19 7.23 -0.17 7.96
N VAL A 20 5.92 -0.38 7.87
CA VAL A 20 5.09 -0.73 9.03
C VAL A 20 5.45 -2.10 9.57
N LEU A 21 5.58 -3.11 8.70
CA LEU A 21 5.97 -4.48 9.08
C LEU A 21 7.36 -4.51 9.74
N ASN A 22 8.33 -3.76 9.21
CA ASN A 22 9.67 -3.66 9.79
C ASN A 22 9.66 -3.04 11.20
N ARG A 23 8.73 -2.12 11.46
CA ARG A 23 8.57 -1.48 12.78
C ARG A 23 7.75 -2.33 13.77
N MET A 24 7.06 -3.38 13.32
CA MET A 24 6.26 -4.23 14.20
C MET A 24 7.15 -5.11 15.11
N THR A 25 6.94 -5.03 16.42
CA THR A 25 7.61 -5.87 17.41
C THR A 25 6.80 -7.13 17.74
N ARG A 26 7.38 -8.10 18.47
CA ARG A 26 6.74 -9.40 18.80
C ARG A 26 5.40 -9.30 19.54
N ARG A 27 5.06 -8.15 20.15
CA ARG A 27 3.78 -7.91 20.84
C ARG A 27 2.71 -7.25 19.97
N SER A 28 2.96 -7.06 18.67
CA SER A 28 1.97 -6.49 17.75
C SER A 28 0.82 -7.48 17.49
N ASN A 29 -0.39 -6.95 17.36
CA ASN A 29 -1.58 -7.76 17.10
C ASN A 29 -1.42 -8.54 15.77
N HIS A 30 -1.58 -9.87 15.84
CA HIS A 30 -1.44 -10.75 14.70
C HIS A 30 -2.37 -10.40 13.53
N LEU A 31 -3.61 -9.96 13.81
CA LEU A 31 -4.56 -9.57 12.76
C LEU A 31 -4.07 -8.33 12.00
N TYR A 32 -3.54 -7.35 12.74
CA TYR A 32 -2.97 -6.14 12.16
C TYR A 32 -1.75 -6.48 11.30
N ARG A 33 -0.89 -7.37 11.78
CA ARG A 33 0.27 -7.86 11.02
C ARG A 33 -0.16 -8.59 9.74
N MET A 34 -1.13 -9.49 9.82
CA MET A 34 -1.65 -10.20 8.64
C MET A 34 -2.23 -9.24 7.60
N PHE A 35 -2.96 -8.22 8.04
CA PHE A 35 -3.48 -7.19 7.15
C PHE A 35 -2.37 -6.51 6.33
N TYR A 36 -1.28 -6.09 6.97
CA TYR A 36 -0.15 -5.48 6.25
C TYR A 36 0.61 -6.44 5.35
N VAL A 37 0.69 -7.73 5.72
CA VAL A 37 1.26 -8.75 4.83
C VAL A 37 0.39 -8.91 3.59
N LEU A 38 -0.93 -9.02 3.74
CA LEU A 38 -1.86 -9.12 2.61
C LEU A 38 -1.81 -7.87 1.73
N LEU A 39 -1.75 -6.68 2.34
CA LEU A 39 -1.59 -5.41 1.63
C LEU A 39 -0.29 -5.38 0.83
N GLY A 40 0.83 -5.82 1.42
CA GLY A 40 2.12 -5.92 0.75
C GLY A 40 2.12 -6.91 -0.41
N VAL A 41 1.55 -8.10 -0.23
CA VAL A 41 1.42 -9.11 -1.29
C VAL A 41 0.55 -8.60 -2.44
N GLY A 42 -0.58 -7.96 -2.13
CA GLY A 42 -1.44 -7.33 -3.13
C GLY A 42 -0.71 -6.23 -3.91
N ALA A 43 0.07 -5.39 -3.24
CA ALA A 43 0.88 -4.37 -3.89
C ALA A 43 1.98 -4.96 -4.79
N VAL A 44 2.62 -6.07 -4.39
CA VAL A 44 3.56 -6.80 -5.26
C VAL A 44 2.84 -7.33 -6.50
N ALA A 45 1.64 -7.89 -6.35
CA ALA A 45 0.85 -8.36 -7.49
C ALA A 45 0.50 -7.22 -8.46
N VAL A 46 0.12 -6.04 -7.95
CA VAL A 46 -0.12 -4.85 -8.79
C VAL A 46 1.15 -4.42 -9.55
N LEU A 47 2.30 -4.41 -8.87
CA LEU A 47 3.58 -4.00 -9.48
C LEU A 47 4.13 -5.02 -10.48
N THR A 48 3.90 -6.31 -10.24
CA THR A 48 4.33 -7.39 -11.12
C THR A 48 3.30 -7.74 -12.19
N GLY A 49 2.08 -7.18 -12.12
CA GLY A 49 1.05 -7.16 -13.15
C GLY A 49 1.54 -7.14 -14.60
N PRO A 50 2.43 -6.20 -14.97
CA PRO A 50 2.91 -6.08 -16.34
C PRO A 50 3.66 -7.33 -16.84
N LEU A 51 4.30 -8.10 -15.92
CA LEU A 51 5.09 -9.28 -16.26
C LEU A 51 4.25 -10.46 -16.73
N TYR A 52 2.96 -10.49 -16.39
CA TYR A 52 2.02 -11.54 -16.79
C TYR A 52 0.92 -11.01 -17.73
N GLY A 53 1.16 -9.86 -18.37
CA GLY A 53 0.28 -9.29 -19.39
C GLY A 53 -0.86 -8.42 -18.86
N TYR A 54 -0.87 -8.11 -17.55
CA TYR A 54 -1.88 -7.24 -16.96
C TYR A 54 -1.51 -5.76 -17.14
N THR A 55 -2.02 -5.14 -18.20
CA THR A 55 -1.68 -3.76 -18.61
C THR A 55 -2.85 -2.77 -18.54
N GLU A 56 -4.09 -3.27 -18.47
CA GLU A 56 -5.31 -2.46 -18.47
C GLU A 56 -6.12 -2.69 -17.19
N PRO A 57 -5.72 -2.07 -16.06
CA PRO A 57 -6.44 -2.23 -14.80
C PRO A 57 -7.81 -1.54 -14.90
N PRO A 58 -8.88 -2.19 -14.42
CA PRO A 58 -10.21 -1.61 -14.43
C PRO A 58 -10.24 -0.38 -13.51
N PRO A 59 -11.01 0.67 -13.87
CA PRO A 59 -11.00 1.94 -13.14
C PRO A 59 -11.39 1.81 -11.66
N GLY A 60 -12.23 0.83 -11.31
CA GLY A 60 -12.58 0.54 -9.92
C GLY A 60 -11.39 0.05 -9.08
N GLU A 61 -10.53 -0.79 -9.65
CA GLU A 61 -9.31 -1.25 -8.96
C GLU A 61 -8.34 -0.08 -8.74
N VAL A 62 -8.14 0.76 -9.76
CA VAL A 62 -7.29 1.94 -9.66
C VAL A 62 -7.81 2.89 -8.58
N LEU A 63 -9.13 3.13 -8.53
CA LEU A 63 -9.75 3.98 -7.50
C LEU A 63 -9.51 3.42 -6.09
N LEU A 64 -9.64 2.11 -5.91
CA LEU A 64 -9.40 1.44 -4.63
C LEU A 64 -7.94 1.53 -4.20
N ASN A 65 -7.00 1.21 -5.09
CA ASN A 65 -5.56 1.27 -4.78
C ASN A 65 -5.11 2.70 -4.48
N VAL A 66 -5.52 3.67 -5.30
CA VAL A 66 -5.20 5.09 -5.10
C VAL A 66 -5.86 5.62 -3.83
N GLY A 67 -7.14 5.29 -3.58
CA GLY A 67 -7.86 5.69 -2.38
C GLY A 67 -7.21 5.15 -1.11
N MET A 68 -6.86 3.86 -1.11
CA MET A 68 -6.13 3.22 0.00
C MET A 68 -4.75 3.84 0.20
N ALA A 69 -3.99 4.08 -0.89
CA ALA A 69 -2.70 4.76 -0.83
C ALA A 69 -2.84 6.16 -0.18
N GLY A 70 -3.87 6.91 -0.57
CA GLY A 70 -4.22 8.20 0.02
C GLY A 70 -4.50 8.11 1.52
N VAL A 71 -5.33 7.15 1.94
CA VAL A 71 -5.65 6.94 3.37
C VAL A 71 -4.40 6.60 4.18
N VAL A 72 -3.54 5.68 3.71
CA VAL A 72 -2.36 5.28 4.49
C VAL A 72 -1.29 6.37 4.55
N VAL A 73 -1.08 7.12 3.46
CA VAL A 73 -0.14 8.24 3.42
C VAL A 73 -0.62 9.39 4.29
N THR A 74 -1.88 9.81 4.16
CA THR A 74 -2.43 10.90 4.97
C THR A 74 -2.47 10.55 6.45
N SER A 75 -2.84 9.31 6.80
CA SER A 75 -2.81 8.82 8.18
C SER A 75 -1.39 8.82 8.76
N TRP A 76 -0.39 8.41 7.97
CA TRP A 76 1.00 8.48 8.39
C TRP A 76 1.45 9.91 8.64
N LEU A 77 1.24 10.80 7.67
CA LEU A 77 1.64 12.20 7.77
C LEU A 77 0.95 12.89 8.95
N ALA A 78 -0.36 12.65 9.14
CA ALA A 78 -1.10 13.17 10.27
C ALA A 78 -0.55 12.68 11.61
N LYS A 79 -0.18 11.39 11.71
CA LYS A 79 0.45 10.82 12.91
C LYS A 79 1.83 11.44 13.17
N ASN A 80 2.65 11.56 12.14
CA ASN A 80 3.99 12.12 12.25
C ASN A 80 3.98 13.62 12.59
N ARG A 81 3.00 14.38 12.10
CA ARG A 81 2.79 15.79 12.46
C ARG A 81 2.46 15.97 13.94
N ARG A 82 1.69 15.06 14.54
CA ARG A 82 1.37 15.11 15.98
C ARG A 82 2.53 14.71 16.88
N THR A 83 3.56 14.06 16.34
CA THR A 83 4.77 13.66 17.06
C THR A 83 5.95 14.60 16.84
N ALA A 84 5.81 15.62 15.97
CA ALA A 84 6.79 16.68 15.85
C ALA A 84 6.68 17.60 17.09
N PRO A 85 7.80 17.91 17.77
CA PRO A 85 7.81 18.75 18.97
C PRO A 85 7.34 20.18 18.71
#